data_AF-A0A7X8EDY3-F1
#
_entry.id   AF-A0A7X8EDY3-F1
#
_cell.length_a   1.000
_cell.length_b   1.000
_cell.length_c   1.000
_cell.angle_alpha   90.00
_cell.angle_beta   90.00
_cell.angle_gamma   90.00
#
_symmetry.space_group_name_H-M   'P 1'
#
loop_
_entity.id
_entity.type
_entity.pdbx_description
1 polymer ?
#
loop_
_entity_poly.entity_id
_entity_poly.type
_entity_poly.pdbx_seq_one_letter_code
_entity_poly.pdbx_strand_id
1 'polypeptide(L)'
;MVRRYFPNLRSFIVSMVVILILLTMAVVITDQNNVRRLHRYLRAAETVREACYSLIEQRLAYAKALVRIIDGQVDTGDLEEAILQWDPNAPVDVVSVLYRALDDELSLLQRKAVEHESYRDWSPYFDQMYLLELELADISAQYQQRAIYFNAQKDGFPALLVAKRHNLEDLLLFDFGSALKGRP
;
A
#
# COMPACT_ATOMS: atom_id res chain seq x y z
N MET A 1 13.45 64.58 -8.38
CA MET A 1 13.21 64.38 -6.93
C MET A 1 13.30 62.89 -6.63
N VAL A 2 14.34 62.43 -5.93
CA VAL A 2 14.47 61.02 -5.56
C VAL A 2 13.55 60.75 -4.37
N ARG A 3 12.49 59.94 -4.54
CA ARG A 3 11.69 59.45 -3.41
C ARG A 3 12.59 58.57 -2.54
N ARG A 4 12.93 59.04 -1.34
CA ARG A 4 13.54 58.18 -0.32
C ARG A 4 12.44 57.24 0.20
N TYR A 5 12.54 55.96 -0.16
CA TYR A 5 11.61 54.91 0.28
C TYR A 5 11.62 54.71 1.80
N PHE A 6 12.69 55.14 2.50
CA PHE A 6 12.80 55.09 3.95
C PHE A 6 13.19 56.47 4.50
N PRO A 7 12.45 57.00 5.50
CA PRO A 7 12.66 58.34 6.01
C PRO A 7 13.98 58.49 6.80
N ASN A 8 14.44 57.44 7.50
CA ASN A 8 15.67 57.42 8.31
C ASN A 8 16.27 55.99 8.41
N LEU A 9 17.56 55.86 8.75
CA LEU A 9 18.27 54.57 8.91
C LEU A 9 17.53 53.60 9.85
N ARG A 10 16.97 54.12 10.94
CA ARG A 10 16.16 53.36 11.90
C ARG A 10 14.93 52.72 11.26
N SER A 11 14.24 53.43 10.36
CA SER A 11 13.08 52.90 9.64
C SER A 11 13.48 51.83 8.64
N PHE A 12 14.62 52.00 7.96
CA PHE A 12 15.15 50.98 7.07
C PHE A 12 15.49 49.69 7.82
N ILE A 13 16.18 49.80 8.96
CA ILE A 13 16.52 48.65 9.82
C ILE A 13 15.25 47.93 10.30
N VAL A 14 14.26 48.66 10.81
CA VAL A 14 13.00 48.06 11.27
C VAL A 14 12.28 47.33 10.12
N SER A 15 12.15 47.95 8.95
CA SER A 15 11.51 47.30 7.80
C SER A 15 12.28 46.06 7.34
N MET A 16 13.62 46.11 7.31
CA MET A 16 14.45 44.95 6.96
C MET A 16 14.27 43.80 7.97
N VAL A 17 14.28 44.10 9.27
CA VAL A 17 14.06 43.11 10.33
C VAL A 17 12.67 42.47 10.20
N VAL A 18 11.64 43.27 9.95
CA VAL A 18 10.28 42.74 9.73
C VAL A 18 10.24 41.82 8.50
N ILE A 19 10.88 42.21 7.38
CA ILE A 19 10.95 41.36 6.19
C ILE A 19 11.66 40.04 6.50
N LEU A 20 12.79 40.07 7.22
CA LEU A 20 13.51 38.87 7.62
C LEU A 20 12.66 37.95 8.51
N ILE A 21 11.93 38.50 9.48
CA ILE A 21 11.02 37.74 10.35
C ILE A 21 9.88 37.11 9.53
N LEU A 22 9.31 37.85 8.58
CA LEU A 22 8.24 37.32 7.73
C LEU A 22 8.74 36.20 6.82
N LEU A 23 9.95 36.34 6.26
CA LEU A 23 10.57 35.29 5.44
C LEU A 23 10.86 34.02 6.26
N THR A 24 11.43 34.15 7.46
CA THR A 24 11.70 32.98 8.32
C THR A 24 10.40 32.31 8.73
N MET A 25 9.39 33.08 9.11
CA MET A 25 8.07 32.55 9.46
C MET A 25 7.41 31.84 8.27
N ALA A 26 7.48 32.41 7.07
CA ALA A 26 6.94 31.79 5.85
C ALA A 26 7.62 30.45 5.55
N VAL A 27 8.94 30.37 5.69
CA VAL A 27 9.70 29.13 5.51
C VAL A 27 9.29 28.07 6.55
N VAL A 28 9.23 28.43 7.83
CA VAL A 28 8.87 27.51 8.91
C VAL A 28 7.44 26.97 8.74
N ILE A 29 6.48 27.85 8.43
CA ILE A 29 5.08 27.44 8.22
C ILE A 29 4.98 26.50 7.01
N THR A 30 5.66 26.82 5.91
CA THR A 30 5.66 25.99 4.70
C THR A 30 6.27 24.62 4.97
N ASP A 31 7.37 24.55 5.69
CA ASP A 31 8.03 23.30 6.07
C ASP A 31 7.12 22.42 6.93
N GLN A 32 6.58 22.97 8.02
CA GLN A 32 5.68 22.24 8.92
C GLN A 32 4.42 21.73 8.20
N ASN A 33 3.88 22.53 7.28
CA ASN A 33 2.73 22.13 6.48
C ASN A 33 3.08 20.94 5.57
N ASN A 34 4.22 20.97 4.88
CA ASN A 34 4.67 19.87 4.03
C ASN A 34 4.94 18.59 4.84
N VAL A 35 5.59 18.70 6.01
CA VAL A 35 5.81 17.55 6.90
C VAL A 35 4.47 16.91 7.27
N ARG A 36 3.52 17.69 7.79
CA ARG A 36 2.21 17.17 8.21
C ARG A 36 1.44 16.56 7.05
N ARG A 37 1.50 17.20 5.87
CA ARG A 37 0.80 16.76 4.67
C ARG A 37 1.35 15.43 4.15
N LEU A 38 2.68 15.31 3.99
CA LEU A 38 3.31 14.07 3.52
C LEU A 38 3.06 12.90 4.46
N HIS A 39 3.20 13.10 5.78
CA HIS A 39 2.91 12.04 6.76
C HIS A 39 1.44 11.64 6.78
N ARG A 40 0.52 12.57 6.51
CA ARG A 40 -0.90 12.24 6.37
C ARG A 40 -1.16 11.35 5.16
N TYR A 41 -0.54 11.65 4.02
CA TYR A 41 -0.67 10.84 2.81
C TYR A 41 -0.02 9.45 2.98
N LEU A 42 1.15 9.40 3.61
CA LEU A 42 1.82 8.15 3.96
C LEU A 42 0.92 7.27 4.83
N ARG A 43 0.42 7.79 5.96
CA ARG A 43 -0.49 7.04 6.85
C ARG A 43 -1.74 6.58 6.13
N ALA A 44 -2.32 7.42 5.27
CA ALA A 44 -3.50 7.05 4.50
C ALA A 44 -3.23 5.92 3.52
N ALA A 45 -2.02 5.81 2.96
CA ALA A 45 -1.62 4.67 2.13
C ALA A 45 -1.32 3.44 2.99
N GLU A 46 -0.59 3.59 4.10
CA GLU A 46 -0.25 2.51 5.03
C GLU A 46 -1.49 1.81 5.60
N THR A 47 -2.53 2.56 6.00
CA THR A 47 -3.79 1.96 6.49
C THR A 47 -4.46 1.08 5.44
N VAL A 48 -4.41 1.46 4.16
CA VAL A 48 -5.00 0.64 3.08
C VAL A 48 -4.10 -0.53 2.74
N ARG A 49 -2.78 -0.35 2.84
CA ARG A 49 -1.82 -1.45 2.73
C ARG A 49 -2.11 -2.51 3.79
N GLU A 50 -2.27 -2.12 5.06
CA GLU A 50 -2.60 -3.02 6.16
C GLU A 50 -3.92 -3.78 5.91
N ALA A 51 -4.93 -3.10 5.35
CA ALA A 51 -6.17 -3.76 4.94
C ALA A 51 -5.95 -4.83 3.86
N CYS A 52 -5.07 -4.57 2.87
CA CYS A 52 -4.69 -5.60 1.89
C CYS A 52 -4.05 -6.82 2.57
N TYR A 53 -3.10 -6.59 3.49
CA TYR A 53 -2.43 -7.67 4.22
C TYR A 53 -3.43 -8.50 5.03
N SER A 54 -4.38 -7.84 5.71
CA SER A 54 -5.43 -8.53 6.47
C SER A 54 -6.32 -9.42 5.58
N LEU A 55 -6.70 -8.96 4.38
CA LEU A 55 -7.48 -9.77 3.45
C LEU A 55 -6.70 -10.97 2.94
N ILE A 56 -5.41 -10.79 2.65
CA ILE A 56 -4.55 -11.90 2.21
C ILE A 56 -4.38 -12.94 3.34
N GLU A 57 -4.18 -12.49 4.58
CA GLU A 57 -4.12 -13.39 5.74
C GLU A 57 -5.41 -14.20 5.94
N GLN A 58 -6.58 -13.56 5.75
CA GLN A 58 -7.85 -14.28 5.78
C GLN A 58 -7.94 -15.32 4.67
N ARG A 59 -7.51 -14.97 3.45
CA ARG A 59 -7.49 -15.91 2.32
C ARG A 59 -6.57 -17.11 2.60
N LEU A 60 -5.41 -16.88 3.19
CA LEU A 60 -4.49 -17.94 3.64
C LEU A 60 -5.10 -18.82 4.74
N ALA A 61 -5.88 -18.23 5.66
CA ALA A 61 -6.58 -19.01 6.68
C ALA A 61 -7.60 -19.97 6.06
N TYR A 62 -8.35 -19.51 5.04
CA TYR A 62 -9.25 -20.38 4.27
C TYR A 62 -8.50 -21.43 3.46
N ALA A 63 -7.37 -21.09 2.84
CA ALA A 63 -6.54 -22.07 2.13
C ALA A 63 -6.02 -23.16 3.09
N LYS A 64 -5.54 -22.78 4.28
CA LYS A 64 -5.14 -23.72 5.35
C LYS A 64 -6.29 -24.61 5.80
N ALA A 65 -7.50 -24.05 5.95
CA ALA A 65 -8.68 -24.81 6.33
C ALA A 65 -9.09 -25.79 5.23
N LEU A 66 -9.02 -25.38 3.96
CA LEU A 66 -9.30 -26.22 2.81
C LEU A 66 -8.35 -27.40 2.74
N VAL A 67 -7.03 -27.18 2.86
CA VAL A 67 -6.03 -28.25 2.90
C VAL A 67 -6.37 -29.29 3.97
N ARG A 68 -6.74 -28.85 5.17
CA ARG A 68 -7.12 -29.75 6.28
C ARG A 68 -8.37 -30.57 6.00
N ILE A 69 -9.32 -30.05 5.23
CA ILE A 69 -10.59 -30.74 4.95
C ILE A 69 -10.47 -31.66 3.75
N ILE A 70 -9.59 -31.33 2.80
CA ILE A 70 -9.23 -32.24 1.71
C ILE A 70 -8.54 -33.48 2.28
N ASP A 71 -7.75 -33.35 3.37
CA ASP A 71 -7.19 -34.46 4.16
C ASP A 71 -6.55 -35.56 3.29
N GLY A 72 -5.74 -35.15 2.30
CA GLY A 72 -5.04 -36.06 1.40
C GLY A 72 -5.91 -36.74 0.32
N GLN A 73 -7.20 -36.38 0.19
CA GLN A 73 -8.05 -36.86 -0.90
C GLN A 73 -7.63 -36.30 -2.27
N VAL A 74 -6.99 -35.12 -2.28
CA VAL A 74 -6.37 -34.49 -3.45
C VAL A 74 -4.97 -34.03 -3.04
N ASP A 75 -4.05 -34.07 -3.99
CA ASP A 75 -2.68 -33.59 -3.81
C ASP A 75 -2.65 -32.06 -3.58
N THR A 76 -2.25 -31.67 -2.36
CA THR A 76 -2.13 -30.29 -1.85
C THR A 76 -0.69 -29.88 -1.54
N GLY A 77 0.32 -30.70 -1.88
CA GLY A 77 1.70 -30.48 -1.43
C GLY A 77 2.28 -29.11 -1.80
N ASP A 78 2.12 -28.70 -3.06
CA ASP A 78 2.62 -27.41 -3.56
C ASP A 78 1.89 -26.22 -2.90
N LEU A 79 0.58 -26.35 -2.64
CA LEU A 79 -0.20 -25.34 -1.92
C LEU A 79 0.24 -25.21 -0.46
N GLU A 80 0.53 -26.33 0.21
CA GLU A 80 1.07 -26.33 1.57
C GLU A 80 2.43 -25.64 1.65
N GLU A 81 3.30 -25.88 0.67
CA GLU A 81 4.59 -25.20 0.57
C GLU A 81 4.40 -23.68 0.38
N ALA A 82 3.53 -23.26 -0.55
CA ALA A 82 3.22 -21.85 -0.76
C ALA A 82 2.69 -21.16 0.51
N ILE A 83 1.85 -21.87 1.28
CA ILE A 83 1.34 -21.40 2.57
C ILE A 83 2.46 -21.26 3.62
N LEU A 84 3.42 -22.19 3.65
CA LEU A 84 4.54 -22.18 4.61
C LEU A 84 5.55 -21.07 4.33
N GLN A 85 5.73 -20.71 3.06
CA GLN A 85 6.62 -19.62 2.64
C GLN A 85 6.07 -18.22 2.96
N TRP A 86 4.81 -18.12 3.40
CA TRP A 86 4.18 -16.84 3.69
C TRP A 86 4.80 -16.11 4.89
N ASP A 87 5.22 -14.86 4.70
CA ASP A 87 5.64 -13.95 5.76
C ASP A 87 4.75 -12.69 5.79
N PRO A 88 3.97 -12.46 6.88
CA PRO A 88 3.10 -11.30 7.00
C PRO A 88 3.87 -9.97 7.15
N ASN A 89 5.17 -10.01 7.47
CA ASN A 89 6.00 -8.81 7.60
C ASN A 89 6.83 -8.51 6.34
N ALA A 90 6.68 -9.33 5.29
CA ALA A 90 7.42 -9.15 4.06
C ALA A 90 7.03 -7.84 3.35
N PRO A 91 7.96 -7.22 2.62
CA PRO A 91 7.68 -6.03 1.82
C PRO A 91 6.71 -6.32 0.67
N VAL A 92 6.09 -5.26 0.14
CA VAL A 92 4.98 -5.33 -0.83
C VAL A 92 5.32 -6.11 -2.10
N ASP A 93 6.54 -5.98 -2.60
CA ASP A 93 7.06 -6.69 -3.77
C ASP A 93 7.16 -8.20 -3.52
N VAL A 94 7.70 -8.60 -2.37
CA VAL A 94 7.78 -10.02 -1.96
C VAL A 94 6.39 -10.59 -1.73
N VAL A 95 5.52 -9.85 -1.04
CA VAL A 95 4.12 -10.22 -0.81
C VAL A 95 3.38 -10.43 -2.14
N SER A 96 3.64 -9.59 -3.14
CA SER A 96 3.04 -9.73 -4.47
C SER A 96 3.48 -11.01 -5.19
N VAL A 97 4.74 -11.43 -5.02
CA VAL A 97 5.25 -12.69 -5.57
C VAL A 97 4.61 -13.88 -4.85
N LEU A 98 4.62 -13.88 -3.52
CA LEU A 98 4.06 -14.95 -2.70
C LEU A 98 2.55 -15.12 -2.95
N TYR A 99 1.81 -14.01 -3.08
CA TYR A 99 0.38 -14.04 -3.35
C TYR A 99 0.06 -14.67 -4.71
N ARG A 100 0.84 -14.35 -5.76
CA ARG A 100 0.65 -14.96 -7.09
C ARG A 100 0.91 -16.47 -7.07
N ALA A 101 2.00 -16.90 -6.42
CA ALA A 101 2.29 -18.32 -6.28
C ALA A 101 1.14 -19.06 -5.56
N LEU A 102 0.62 -18.49 -4.46
CA LEU A 102 -0.56 -19.01 -3.77
C LEU A 102 -1.78 -19.08 -4.70
N ASP A 103 -2.02 -18.04 -5.49
CA ASP A 103 -3.17 -17.96 -6.41
C ASP A 103 -3.11 -19.01 -7.53
N ASP A 104 -1.93 -19.22 -8.09
CA ASP A 104 -1.70 -20.23 -9.13
C ASP A 104 -1.98 -21.63 -8.56
N GLU A 105 -1.46 -21.94 -7.38
CA GLU A 105 -1.68 -23.24 -6.72
C GLU A 105 -3.14 -23.46 -6.32
N LEU A 106 -3.83 -22.44 -5.80
CA LEU A 106 -5.26 -22.52 -5.50
C LEU A 106 -6.10 -22.76 -6.77
N SER A 107 -5.70 -22.18 -7.89
CA SER A 107 -6.36 -22.37 -9.18
C SER A 107 -6.19 -23.79 -9.71
N LEU A 108 -4.98 -24.35 -9.57
CA LEU A 108 -4.70 -25.74 -9.91
C LEU A 108 -5.48 -26.69 -9.02
N LEU A 109 -5.51 -26.43 -7.71
CA LEU A 109 -6.29 -27.23 -6.76
C LEU A 109 -7.78 -27.19 -7.08
N GLN A 110 -8.34 -26.02 -7.39
CA GLN A 110 -9.77 -25.89 -7.73
C GLN A 110 -10.13 -26.76 -8.95
N ARG A 111 -9.28 -26.79 -9.98
CA ARG A 111 -9.50 -27.63 -11.17
C ARG A 111 -9.52 -29.13 -10.81
N LYS A 112 -8.58 -29.58 -9.98
CA LYS A 112 -8.55 -30.97 -9.49
C LYS A 112 -9.77 -31.28 -8.60
N ALA A 113 -10.14 -30.33 -7.75
CA ALA A 113 -11.19 -30.48 -6.76
C ALA A 113 -12.59 -30.61 -7.36
N VAL A 114 -12.89 -29.89 -8.44
CA VAL A 114 -14.23 -29.90 -9.10
C VAL A 114 -14.64 -31.28 -9.60
N GLU A 115 -13.67 -32.12 -9.97
CA GLU A 115 -13.92 -33.48 -10.46
C GLU A 115 -14.15 -34.50 -9.33
N HIS A 116 -13.92 -34.10 -8.07
CA HIS A 116 -14.02 -34.98 -6.91
C HIS A 116 -15.45 -35.05 -6.35
N GLU A 117 -15.85 -36.22 -5.85
CA GLU A 117 -17.20 -36.44 -5.29
C GLU A 117 -17.51 -35.54 -4.07
N SER A 118 -16.48 -35.22 -3.28
CA SER A 118 -16.56 -34.35 -2.11
C SER A 118 -16.47 -32.85 -2.44
N TYR A 119 -16.44 -32.46 -3.72
CA TYR A 119 -16.31 -31.05 -4.12
C TYR A 119 -17.34 -30.14 -3.44
N ARG A 120 -18.56 -30.63 -3.23
CA ARG A 120 -19.64 -29.88 -2.59
C ARG A 120 -19.29 -29.41 -1.17
N ASP A 121 -18.47 -30.17 -0.45
CA ASP A 121 -18.03 -29.82 0.90
C ASP A 121 -16.87 -28.81 0.88
N TRP A 122 -16.16 -28.71 -0.24
CA TRP A 122 -15.00 -27.83 -0.44
C TRP A 122 -15.36 -26.52 -1.13
N SER A 123 -16.40 -26.52 -1.97
CA SER A 123 -16.83 -25.34 -2.74
C SER A 123 -17.03 -24.09 -1.88
N PRO A 124 -17.58 -24.15 -0.65
CA PRO A 124 -17.75 -22.96 0.17
C PRO A 124 -16.41 -22.26 0.52
N TYR A 125 -15.30 -23.00 0.61
CA TYR A 125 -13.98 -22.42 0.88
C TYR A 125 -13.45 -21.66 -0.34
N PHE A 126 -13.63 -22.22 -1.54
CA PHE A 126 -13.31 -21.53 -2.78
C PHE A 126 -14.15 -20.27 -2.95
N ASP A 127 -15.45 -20.34 -2.65
CA ASP A 127 -16.36 -19.18 -2.71
C ASP A 127 -15.92 -18.08 -1.75
N GLN A 128 -15.57 -18.41 -0.50
CA GLN A 128 -15.08 -17.41 0.46
C GLN A 128 -13.74 -16.80 0.04
N MET A 129 -12.81 -17.62 -0.47
CA MET A 129 -11.54 -17.10 -0.98
C MET A 129 -11.73 -16.19 -2.20
N TYR A 130 -12.73 -16.46 -3.05
CA TYR A 130 -13.09 -15.61 -4.17
C TYR A 130 -13.70 -14.27 -3.73
N LEU A 131 -14.57 -14.27 -2.72
CA LEU A 131 -15.12 -13.02 -2.15
C LEU A 131 -14.00 -12.13 -1.57
N LEU A 132 -13.05 -12.73 -0.85
CA LEU A 132 -11.88 -12.03 -0.33
C LEU A 132 -10.98 -11.48 -1.45
N GLU A 133 -10.87 -12.21 -2.56
CA GLU A 133 -10.12 -11.79 -3.75
C GLU A 133 -10.76 -10.56 -4.42
N LEU A 134 -12.09 -10.54 -4.55
CA LEU A 134 -12.83 -9.38 -5.06
C LEU A 134 -12.65 -8.15 -4.17
N GLU A 135 -12.71 -8.32 -2.85
CA GLU A 135 -12.47 -7.23 -1.90
C GLU A 135 -11.01 -6.75 -1.97
N LEU A 136 -10.05 -7.67 -2.06
CA LEU A 136 -8.64 -7.35 -2.23
C LEU A 136 -8.38 -6.57 -3.52
N ALA A 137 -9.10 -6.86 -4.60
CA ALA A 137 -9.02 -6.09 -5.85
C ALA A 137 -9.39 -4.62 -5.66
N ASP A 138 -10.48 -4.34 -4.95
CA ASP A 138 -10.89 -2.95 -4.68
C ASP A 138 -9.92 -2.25 -3.74
N ILE A 139 -9.58 -2.88 -2.61
CA ILE A 139 -8.70 -2.29 -1.60
C ILE A 139 -7.27 -2.07 -2.15
N SER A 140 -6.77 -2.99 -2.97
CA SER A 140 -5.46 -2.84 -3.61
C SER A 140 -5.44 -1.72 -4.64
N ALA A 141 -6.53 -1.51 -5.39
CA ALA A 141 -6.68 -0.37 -6.29
C ALA A 141 -6.66 0.96 -5.51
N GLN A 142 -7.35 1.02 -4.36
CA GLN A 142 -7.30 2.18 -3.48
C GLN A 142 -5.89 2.44 -2.93
N TYR A 143 -5.16 1.38 -2.55
CA TYR A 143 -3.77 1.51 -2.12
C TYR A 143 -2.89 2.06 -3.25
N GLN A 144 -2.99 1.51 -4.46
CA GLN A 144 -2.21 1.97 -5.61
C GLN A 144 -2.44 3.45 -5.89
N GLN A 145 -3.70 3.91 -5.89
CA GLN A 145 -4.01 5.33 -6.08
C GLN A 145 -3.35 6.22 -5.01
N ARG A 146 -3.41 5.81 -3.74
CA ARG A 146 -2.82 6.58 -2.62
C ARG A 146 -1.30 6.56 -2.65
N ALA A 147 -0.69 5.41 -2.97
CA ALA A 147 0.75 5.27 -3.08
C ALA A 147 1.30 6.11 -4.24
N ILE A 148 0.69 6.04 -5.42
CA ILE A 148 1.04 6.88 -6.58
C ILE A 148 0.91 8.36 -6.23
N TYR A 149 -0.20 8.75 -5.58
CA TYR A 149 -0.41 10.12 -5.16
C TYR A 149 0.65 10.59 -4.16
N PHE A 150 0.99 9.78 -3.16
CA PHE A 150 2.04 10.08 -2.20
C PHE A 150 3.41 10.25 -2.89
N ASN A 151 3.81 9.29 -3.73
CA ASN A 151 5.08 9.34 -4.47
C ASN A 151 5.15 10.61 -5.34
N ALA A 152 4.06 10.97 -6.03
CA ALA A 152 3.99 12.20 -6.82
C ALA A 152 4.06 13.49 -5.96
N GLN A 153 3.37 13.53 -4.81
CA GLN A 153 3.42 14.69 -3.90
C GLN A 153 4.79 14.88 -3.25
N LYS A 154 5.52 13.77 -3.04
CA LYS A 154 6.87 13.76 -2.49
C LYS A 154 7.86 14.46 -3.40
N ASP A 155 7.73 14.28 -4.71
CA ASP A 155 8.73 14.74 -5.68
C ASP A 155 8.65 16.24 -6.03
N GLY A 156 7.56 16.93 -5.62
CA GLY A 156 7.39 18.36 -5.85
C GLY A 156 8.24 19.25 -4.94
N PHE A 157 8.73 20.40 -5.44
CA PHE A 157 9.35 21.42 -4.59
C PHE A 157 8.29 22.23 -3.82
N PRO A 158 8.46 22.51 -2.51
CA PRO A 158 9.59 22.19 -1.63
C PRO A 158 9.44 20.87 -0.84
N ALA A 159 8.41 20.06 -1.11
CA ALA A 159 8.15 18.79 -0.43
C ALA A 159 9.31 17.78 -0.57
N LEU A 160 10.03 17.78 -1.69
CA LEU A 160 11.21 16.95 -1.92
C LEU A 160 12.30 17.14 -0.85
N LEU A 161 12.52 18.36 -0.39
CA LEU A 161 13.51 18.63 0.67
C LEU A 161 13.09 18.01 1.99
N VAL A 162 11.80 18.11 2.31
CA VAL A 162 11.20 17.49 3.51
C VAL A 162 11.30 15.97 3.41
N ALA A 163 10.95 15.40 2.26
CA ALA A 163 11.02 13.96 2.03
C ALA A 163 12.42 13.40 2.26
N LYS A 164 13.44 14.03 1.67
CA LYS A 164 14.84 13.65 1.88
C LYS A 164 15.27 13.78 3.34
N ARG A 165 14.88 14.87 4.02
CA ARG A 165 15.23 15.09 5.43
C ARG A 165 14.63 14.04 6.37
N HIS A 166 13.44 13.54 6.03
CA HIS A 166 12.71 12.57 6.84
C HIS A 166 12.83 11.12 6.32
N ASN A 167 13.70 10.85 5.35
CA ASN A 167 13.88 9.54 4.73
C ASN A 167 12.55 8.90 4.26
N LEU A 168 11.69 9.71 3.65
CA LEU A 168 10.43 9.22 3.09
C LEU A 168 10.72 8.55 1.74
N GLU A 169 10.72 7.23 1.72
CA GLU A 169 10.94 6.42 0.52
C GLU A 169 9.68 6.31 -0.34
N ASP A 170 9.84 5.91 -1.59
CA ASP A 170 8.70 5.61 -2.46
C ASP A 170 7.96 4.37 -1.97
N LEU A 171 6.64 4.46 -1.94
CA LEU A 171 5.80 3.31 -1.64
C LEU A 171 5.78 2.38 -2.85
N LEU A 172 6.13 1.11 -2.60
CA LEU A 172 6.02 0.03 -3.57
C LEU A 172 4.55 -0.27 -3.87
N LEU A 173 4.26 -0.65 -5.11
CA LEU A 173 2.92 -1.00 -5.56
C LEU A 173 2.75 -2.51 -5.56
N PHE A 174 1.57 -2.99 -5.17
CA PHE A 174 1.27 -4.42 -5.33
C PHE A 174 1.24 -4.79 -6.81
N ASP A 175 1.90 -5.90 -7.13
CA ASP A 175 1.86 -6.55 -8.45
C ASP A 175 1.11 -7.88 -8.34
N PHE A 176 -0.21 -7.79 -8.12
CA PHE A 176 -1.07 -8.96 -8.12
C PHE A 176 -1.36 -9.50 -9.53
N GLY A 177 -0.90 -8.83 -10.60
CA GLY A 177 -1.05 -9.31 -11.98
C GLY A 177 -2.50 -9.54 -12.43
N SER A 178 -2.69 -10.42 -13.43
CA SER A 178 -3.98 -10.86 -13.97
C SER A 178 -4.86 -11.65 -12.99
N ALA A 179 -4.35 -12.02 -11.82
CA ALA A 179 -5.07 -12.80 -10.80
C ALA A 179 -6.42 -12.16 -10.46
N LEU A 180 -6.43 -10.83 -10.27
CA LEU A 180 -7.61 -10.08 -9.85
C LEU A 180 -8.51 -9.58 -11.01
N LYS A 181 -8.07 -9.71 -12.26
CA LYS A 181 -8.78 -9.16 -13.45
C LYS A 181 -9.37 -10.21 -14.38
N GLY A 182 -9.09 -11.50 -14.17
CA GLY A 182 -9.28 -12.53 -15.19
C GLY A 182 -10.32 -13.61 -14.91
N ARG A 183 -10.95 -13.64 -13.73
CA ARG A 183 -11.96 -14.65 -13.41
C ARG A 183 -13.36 -14.10 -13.76
N PRO A 184 -14.13 -14.76 -14.63
CA PRO A 184 -15.49 -14.32 -14.97
C PRO A 184 -16.42 -14.29 -13.76
#